data_AF-A0A244ENL8-F1
#
_entry.id   AF-A0A244ENL8-F1
#
_cell.length_a   1.000
_cell.length_b   1.000
_cell.length_c   1.000
_cell.angle_alpha   90.00
_cell.angle_beta   90.00
_cell.angle_gamma   90.00
#
_symmetry.space_group_name_H-M   'P 1'
#
loop_
_entity.id
_entity.type
_entity.pdbx_description
1 polymer ?
#
loop_
_entity_poly.entity_id
_entity_poly.type
_entity_poly.pdbx_seq_one_letter_code
_entity_poly.pdbx_strand_id
1 'polypeptide(L)' 'MEFDLAAVGKDIAPHGALWVAINLGNPVLAKLDEKTAVFSGVSVALANALTDELEVPISLTAYDAAGKVLRSS' A
#
# COMPACT_ATOMS: atom_id res chain seq x y z
N MET A 1 -25.05 -2.30 -4.37
CA MET A 1 -24.57 -1.75 -3.09
C MET A 1 -23.70 -0.57 -3.46
N GLU A 2 -24.00 0.62 -2.96
CA GLU A 2 -23.22 1.82 -3.23
C GLU A 2 -22.30 2.03 -2.02
N PHE A 3 -21.00 2.16 -2.27
CA PHE A 3 -20.00 2.40 -1.23
C PHE A 3 -19.75 3.90 -1.14
N ASP A 4 -19.75 4.46 0.07
CA ASP A 4 -19.28 5.82 0.31
C ASP A 4 -17.74 5.82 0.33
N LEU A 5 -17.14 6.01 -0.85
CA LEU A 5 -15.67 6.01 -1.01
C LEU A 5 -15.00 7.15 -0.22
N ALA A 6 -15.69 8.27 -0.02
CA ALA A 6 -15.16 9.37 0.78
C ALA A 6 -15.10 9.01 2.27
N ALA A 7 -16.08 8.28 2.78
CA ALA A 7 -16.03 7.72 4.14
C ALA A 7 -14.90 6.69 4.27
N VAL A 8 -14.77 5.77 3.31
CA VAL A 8 -13.68 4.78 3.29
C VAL A 8 -12.31 5.46 3.30
N GLY A 9 -12.11 6.46 2.44
CA GLY A 9 -10.86 7.21 2.38
C GLY A 9 -10.50 7.87 3.72
N LYS A 10 -11.48 8.44 4.43
CA LYS A 10 -11.23 9.00 5.77
C LYS A 10 -10.86 7.95 6.81
N ASP A 11 -11.43 6.76 6.72
CA ASP A 11 -11.17 5.67 7.68
C ASP A 11 -9.76 5.08 7.50
N ILE A 12 -9.31 4.88 6.26
CA ILE A 12 -8.04 4.19 5.98
C ILE A 12 -6.88 5.13 5.62
N ALA A 13 -7.16 6.40 5.29
CA ALA A 13 -6.18 7.45 5.05
C ALA A 13 -6.46 8.71 5.91
N PRO A 14 -6.61 8.58 7.25
CA PRO A 14 -7.02 9.68 8.13
C PRO A 14 -6.02 10.85 8.16
N HIS A 15 -4.77 10.62 7.76
CA HIS A 15 -3.71 11.62 7.66
C HIS A 15 -3.53 12.19 6.24
N GLY A 16 -4.48 11.91 5.33
CA GLY A 16 -4.46 12.41 3.96
C GLY A 16 -3.57 11.60 3.02
N ALA A 17 -3.18 10.38 3.38
CA ALA A 17 -2.51 9.42 2.51
C ALA A 17 -2.79 7.98 2.96
N LEU A 18 -2.91 7.06 2.02
CA LEU A 18 -2.98 5.63 2.32
C LEU A 18 -1.56 5.10 2.55
N TRP A 19 -1.30 4.61 3.75
CA TRP A 19 -0.04 3.96 4.09
C TRP A 19 -0.13 2.47 3.83
N VAL A 20 0.73 1.98 2.94
CA VAL A 20 0.68 0.61 2.46
C VAL A 20 1.98 -0.10 2.82
N ALA A 21 1.83 -1.13 3.64
CA ALA A 21 2.91 -2.05 3.94
C ALA A 21 3.14 -3.01 2.76
N ILE A 22 4.37 -3.03 2.25
CA ILE A 22 4.79 -3.89 1.14
C ILE A 22 5.67 -5.02 1.68
N ASN A 23 5.16 -6.24 1.61
CA ASN A 23 5.89 -7.43 2.03
C ASN A 23 6.83 -7.93 0.91
N LEU A 24 8.10 -7.55 0.97
CA LEU A 24 9.16 -8.02 0.07
C LEU A 24 9.57 -9.47 0.32
N GLY A 25 9.20 -10.04 1.47
CA GLY A 25 9.41 -11.46 1.79
C GLY A 25 8.58 -12.41 0.93
N ASN A 26 7.64 -11.89 0.14
CA ASN A 26 6.91 -12.64 -0.88
C ASN A 26 7.17 -12.03 -2.28
N PRO A 27 8.17 -12.51 -3.03
CA PRO A 27 8.55 -11.94 -4.34
C PRO A 27 7.51 -12.15 -5.44
N VAL A 28 6.50 -12.99 -5.21
CA VAL A 28 5.33 -13.11 -6.10
C VAL A 28 4.43 -11.88 -5.96
N LEU A 29 4.35 -11.31 -4.75
CA LEU A 29 3.46 -10.19 -4.45
C LEU A 29 4.09 -8.83 -4.74
N ALA A 30 5.36 -8.65 -4.36
CA ALA A 30 6.07 -7.39 -4.53
C ALA A 30 7.58 -7.55 -4.66
N LYS A 31 8.22 -6.59 -5.33
CA LYS A 31 9.67 -6.44 -5.44
C LYS A 31 10.04 -4.96 -5.34
N LEU A 32 11.25 -4.70 -4.87
CA LEU A 32 11.89 -3.38 -4.90
C LEU A 32 13.12 -3.48 -5.80
N ASP A 33 13.20 -2.64 -6.83
CA ASP A 33 14.44 -2.46 -7.57
C ASP A 33 15.38 -1.58 -6.75
N GLU A 34 16.47 -2.15 -6.25
CA GLU A 34 17.41 -1.44 -5.36
C GLU A 34 18.16 -0.29 -6.05
N LYS A 35 18.28 -0.31 -7.39
CA LYS A 35 18.99 0.74 -8.12
C LYS A 35 18.12 1.96 -8.34
N THR A 36 16.83 1.74 -8.60
CA THR A 36 15.86 2.80 -8.92
C THR A 36 14.96 3.17 -7.76
N ALA A 37 14.98 2.38 -6.68
CA ALA A 37 14.05 2.47 -5.54
C ALA A 37 12.57 2.36 -5.94
N VAL A 38 12.27 1.66 -7.04
CA VAL A 38 10.90 1.48 -7.54
C VAL A 38 10.30 0.17 -7.05
N PHE A 39 9.12 0.25 -6.44
CA PHE A 39 8.31 -0.91 -6.08
C PHE A 39 7.52 -1.43 -7.30
N SER A 40 7.38 -2.74 -7.42
CA SER A 40 6.56 -3.40 -8.44
C SER A 40 5.90 -4.66 -7.92
N GLY A 41 4.90 -5.18 -8.63
CA GLY A 41 4.18 -6.41 -8.28
C GLY A 41 2.69 -6.18 -8.04
N VAL A 42 1.94 -7.27 -7.85
CA VAL A 42 0.47 -7.21 -7.73
C VAL A 42 0.01 -6.41 -6.51
N SER A 43 0.68 -6.53 -5.37
CA SER A 43 0.31 -5.75 -4.18
C SER A 43 0.53 -4.25 -4.37
N VAL A 44 1.56 -3.86 -5.12
CA VAL A 44 1.84 -2.46 -5.45
C VAL A 44 0.82 -1.92 -6.45
N ALA A 45 0.46 -2.72 -7.46
CA ALA A 45 -0.57 -2.36 -8.44
C ALA A 45 -1.95 -2.17 -7.79
N LEU A 46 -2.34 -3.09 -6.90
CA LEU A 46 -3.60 -2.98 -6.14
C LEU A 46 -3.61 -1.74 -5.24
N ALA A 47 -2.48 -1.44 -4.61
CA ALA A 47 -2.35 -0.26 -3.76
C ALA A 47 -2.53 1.04 -4.55
N ASN A 48 -1.87 1.18 -5.71
CA ASN A 48 -2.03 2.33 -6.59
C ASN A 48 -3.48 2.46 -7.10
N ALA A 49 -4.08 1.35 -7.56
CA ALA A 49 -5.46 1.37 -8.06
C ALA A 49 -6.47 1.80 -6.97
N LEU A 50 -6.27 1.33 -5.73
CA LEU A 50 -7.10 1.72 -4.60
C LEU A 50 -6.93 3.21 -4.26
N THR A 51 -5.70 3.73 -4.28
CA THR A 51 -5.47 5.16 -4.01
C THR A 51 -6.03 6.08 -5.09
N ASP A 52 -6.01 5.63 -6.35
CA ASP A 52 -6.63 6.34 -7.47
C ASP A 52 -8.16 6.39 -7.31
N GLU A 53 -8.79 5.28 -6.91
CA GLU A 53 -10.24 5.22 -6.67
C GLU A 53 -10.68 6.06 -5.45
N LEU A 54 -9.83 6.15 -4.43
CA LEU A 54 -10.10 6.94 -3.22
C LEU A 54 -9.66 8.41 -3.34
N GLU A 55 -9.00 8.79 -4.43
CA GLU A 55 -8.44 10.14 -4.65
C GLU A 55 -7.49 10.60 -3.51
N VAL A 56 -6.71 9.68 -2.95
CA VAL A 56 -5.72 9.97 -1.89
C VAL A 56 -4.29 9.64 -2.32
N PRO A 57 -3.28 10.37 -1.84
CA PRO A 57 -1.88 9.99 -2.02
C PRO A 57 -1.55 8.61 -1.47
N ILE A 58 -0.53 7.97 -2.03
CA ILE A 58 0.02 6.69 -1.55
C ILE A 58 1.37 6.88 -0.84
N SER A 59 1.60 6.12 0.23
CA SER A 59 2.91 5.97 0.86
C SER A 59 3.25 4.49 1.03
N LEU A 60 4.33 4.03 0.40
CA LEU A 60 4.78 2.64 0.44
C LEU A 60 5.88 2.45 1.48
N THR A 61 5.72 1.48 2.38
CA THR A 61 6.75 1.08 3.35
C THR A 61 7.15 -0.37 3.15
N ALA A 62 8.43 -0.63 2.92
CA ALA A 62 8.95 -1.98 2.74
C ALA A 62 9.08 -2.75 4.08
N TYR A 63 8.70 -4.02 4.06
CA TYR A 63 8.95 -4.99 5.11
C TYR A 63 9.55 -6.25 4.47
N ASP A 64 10.59 -6.81 5.08
CA ASP A 64 11.26 -8.02 4.57
C ASP A 64 10.49 -9.32 4.85
N ALA A 65 9.47 -9.29 5.72
CA ALA A 65 8.61 -10.42 6.03
C ALA A 65 7.23 -9.96 6.54
N ALA A 66 6.19 -10.75 6.26
CA ALA A 66 4.81 -10.49 6.70
C ALA A 66 4.69 -10.29 8.22
N GLY A 67 5.45 -11.06 9.02
CA GLY A 67 5.43 -10.95 10.48
C GLY A 67 5.96 -9.61 11.02
N LYS A 68 6.66 -8.81 10.21
CA LYS A 68 7.10 -7.46 10.60
C LYS A 68 6.06 -6.39 10.30
N VAL A 69 5.12 -6.65 9.38
CA VAL A 69 3.99 -5.75 9.08
C VAL A 69 3.07 -5.59 10.28
N LEU A 70 2.87 -6.66 11.06
CA LEU A 70 1.97 -6.66 12.22
C LEU A 70 2.52 -5.92 13.44
N ARG A 71 3.80 -5.52 13.45
CA ARG A 71 4.50 -4.95 14.61
C ARG A 71 4.85 -3.47 14.47
N SER A 72 4.43 -2.82 13.39
CA SER A 72 4.57 -1.37 13.25
C SER A 72 3.39 -0.67 13.93
N SER A 73 3.53 -0.44 15.23
CA SER A 73 2.73 0.53 16.00
C SER A 73 3.52 1.81 16.18
#